data_AF-A0A519C3T5-F1
#
_entry.id   AF-A0A519C3T5-F1
#
_cell.length_a   1.000
_cell.length_b   1.000
_cell.length_c   1.000
_cell.angle_alpha   90.00
_cell.angle_beta   90.00
_cell.angle_gamma   90.00
#
_symmetry.space_group_name_H-M   'P 1'
#
loop_
_entity.id
_entity.type
_entity.pdbx_description
1 polymer ?
#
loop_
_entity_poly.entity_id
_entity_poly.type
_entity_poly.pdbx_seq_one_letter_code
_entity_poly.pdbx_strand_id
1 'polypeptide(L)'
;MERTLVSDWTKAGEIDHTQRLSGWSRLSTRWWKHPSVISDAAALTDADLLHITDQEQAHLVPKNSPVPVIVTVHDLFHLSPRQIKLAEGVVTVGDMSPGIIRKMDLSKLRAGLARADLLICISEMTQREVKREFPGIPTALVRHQIDVDFWNPEFNLQPRELLTDYGDEDSKILLLTVGSNEPRKRLDFVEEILDMLPAKISDDINIIHVGSEVKLSDEELAAAFQHAEALLFPSISEGFGYPPAEANQHTMKLFQRVVFFLQTILEPGVMQLNQSMRSGFGQGEWREFPMTNLSNM
;
A
#
# COMPACT_ATOMS: atom_id res chain seq x y z
N MET A 1 17.43 10.14 24.76
CA MET A 1 16.92 10.74 23.51
C MET A 1 17.31 9.78 22.40
N GLU A 2 16.35 9.08 21.81
CA GLU A 2 16.58 8.30 20.60
C GLU A 2 17.12 9.27 19.53
N ARG A 3 18.24 8.92 18.91
CA ARG A 3 18.77 9.70 17.77
C ARG A 3 17.75 9.58 16.65
N THR A 4 17.11 10.68 16.32
CA THR A 4 16.30 10.82 15.12
C THR A 4 17.18 10.63 13.89
N LEU A 5 16.58 10.13 12.80
CA LEU A 5 17.26 9.99 11.51
C LEU A 5 17.41 11.35 10.77
N VAL A 6 16.82 12.41 11.31
CA VAL A 6 16.88 13.77 10.77
C VAL A 6 17.75 14.61 11.70
N SER A 7 18.87 15.12 11.18
CA SER A 7 19.77 16.00 11.95
C SER A 7 19.02 17.22 12.50
N ASP A 8 19.36 17.64 13.71
CA ASP A 8 18.82 18.82 14.40
C ASP A 8 17.34 18.75 14.81
N TRP A 9 16.68 17.61 14.64
CA TRP A 9 15.32 17.35 15.14
C TRP A 9 15.34 16.32 16.27
N THR A 10 14.43 16.42 17.23
CA THR A 10 14.23 15.39 18.26
C THR A 10 12.74 15.07 18.42
N LYS A 11 12.42 13.82 18.78
CA LYS A 11 11.04 13.44 19.11
C LYS A 11 10.68 13.98 20.50
N ALA A 12 9.86 15.03 20.57
CA ALA A 12 9.39 15.61 21.83
C ALA A 12 8.48 14.67 22.62
N GLY A 13 7.71 13.83 21.92
CA GLY A 13 6.84 12.82 22.51
C GLY A 13 6.09 12.03 21.44
N GLU A 14 5.40 10.99 21.88
CA GLU A 14 4.54 10.15 21.04
C GLU A 14 3.24 9.90 21.80
N ILE A 15 2.10 10.10 21.12
CA ILE A 15 0.78 9.98 21.73
C ILE A 15 0.01 8.88 21.01
N ASP A 16 0.05 7.69 21.59
CA ASP A 16 -0.71 6.55 21.09
C ASP A 16 -2.11 6.50 21.69
N HIS A 17 -3.07 6.28 20.81
CA HIS A 17 -4.48 6.17 21.16
C HIS A 17 -4.92 4.70 21.16
N THR A 18 -4.73 3.99 22.27
CA THR A 18 -5.15 2.59 22.39
C THR A 18 -6.68 2.45 22.39
N GLN A 19 -7.21 1.65 21.45
CA GLN A 19 -8.66 1.49 21.23
C GLN A 19 -9.31 0.42 22.14
N ARG A 20 -8.96 0.34 23.43
CA ARG A 20 -9.50 -0.67 24.37
C ARG A 20 -10.93 -0.37 24.91
N LEU A 21 -11.70 0.47 24.24
CA LEU A 21 -13.05 0.89 24.70
C LEU A 21 -14.16 0.38 23.77
N SER A 22 -15.30 -0.04 24.35
CA SER A 22 -16.45 -0.59 23.61
C SER A 22 -17.53 0.46 23.29
N GLY A 23 -18.16 0.31 22.11
CA GLY A 23 -19.39 1.03 21.72
C GLY A 23 -19.29 2.56 21.68
N TRP A 24 -20.31 3.24 22.23
CA TRP A 24 -20.46 4.70 22.22
C TRP A 24 -19.32 5.45 22.91
N SER A 25 -18.71 4.85 23.95
CA SER A 25 -17.56 5.42 24.66
C SER A 25 -16.35 5.59 23.73
N ARG A 26 -16.22 4.72 22.72
CA ARG A 26 -15.16 4.77 21.71
C ARG A 26 -15.34 5.98 20.77
N LEU A 27 -16.58 6.26 20.36
CA LEU A 27 -16.88 7.37 19.44
C LEU A 27 -16.71 8.72 20.11
N SER A 28 -17.22 8.88 21.35
CA SER A 28 -17.03 10.13 22.08
C SER A 28 -15.56 10.38 22.40
N THR A 29 -14.83 9.32 22.76
CA THR A 29 -13.39 9.38 23.01
C THR A 29 -12.63 9.80 21.76
N ARG A 30 -12.93 9.18 20.60
CA ARG A 30 -12.30 9.51 19.31
C ARG A 30 -12.60 10.94 18.86
N TRP A 31 -13.85 11.40 18.94
CA TRP A 31 -14.24 12.68 18.35
C TRP A 31 -14.08 13.89 19.26
N TRP A 32 -13.90 13.70 20.57
CA TRP A 32 -13.82 14.80 21.53
C TRP A 32 -12.62 14.68 22.46
N LYS A 33 -12.44 13.53 23.13
CA LYS A 33 -11.36 13.36 24.12
C LYS A 33 -9.98 13.37 23.47
N HIS A 34 -9.77 12.59 22.41
CA HIS A 34 -8.46 12.51 21.75
C HIS A 34 -8.05 13.85 21.15
N PRO A 35 -8.90 14.59 20.41
CA PRO A 35 -8.54 15.94 19.95
C PRO A 35 -8.18 16.90 21.08
N SER A 36 -8.87 16.83 22.23
CA SER A 36 -8.53 17.64 23.41
C SER A 36 -7.14 17.30 23.93
N VAL A 37 -6.84 16.01 24.11
CA VAL A 37 -5.53 15.54 24.59
C VAL A 37 -4.40 15.98 23.65
N ILE A 38 -4.61 15.89 22.33
CA ILE A 38 -3.62 16.34 21.35
C ILE A 38 -3.45 17.86 21.39
N SER A 39 -4.54 18.61 21.51
CA SER A 39 -4.49 20.07 21.63
C SER A 39 -3.77 20.52 22.90
N ASP A 40 -4.02 19.86 24.03
CA ASP A 40 -3.38 20.15 25.31
C ASP A 40 -1.89 19.78 25.26
N ALA A 41 -1.56 18.62 24.69
CA ALA A 41 -0.17 18.20 24.52
C ALA A 41 0.60 19.17 23.62
N ALA A 42 0.06 19.55 22.47
CA ALA A 42 0.70 20.52 21.57
C ALA A 42 0.91 21.90 22.21
N ALA A 43 0.11 22.27 23.21
CA ALA A 43 0.26 23.53 23.94
C ALA A 43 1.20 23.44 25.16
N LEU A 44 1.41 22.24 25.69
CA LEU A 44 2.22 22.00 26.89
C LEU A 44 3.63 21.49 26.58
N THR A 45 3.85 20.93 25.39
CA THR A 45 5.19 20.52 24.94
C THR A 45 5.96 21.69 24.36
N ASP A 46 7.28 21.56 24.34
CA ASP A 46 8.22 22.43 23.62
C ASP A 46 8.38 22.01 22.15
N ALA A 47 7.41 21.28 21.59
CA ALA A 47 7.47 20.81 20.22
C ALA A 47 7.27 21.98 19.25
N ASP A 48 8.05 22.03 18.17
CA ASP A 48 7.91 23.04 17.11
C ASP A 48 6.94 22.60 16.00
N LEU A 49 6.49 21.34 16.01
CA LEU A 49 5.72 20.71 14.94
C LEU A 49 4.86 19.58 15.50
N LEU A 50 3.59 19.53 15.08
CA LEU A 50 2.71 18.38 15.33
C LEU A 50 2.60 17.53 14.06
N HIS A 51 3.02 16.27 14.12
CA HIS A 51 2.91 15.34 12.99
C HIS A 51 1.89 14.23 13.26
N ILE A 52 0.84 14.20 12.45
CA ILE A 52 -0.13 13.10 12.40
C ILE A 52 0.28 12.17 11.26
N THR A 53 0.61 10.92 11.60
CA THR A 53 1.27 9.98 10.67
C THR A 53 0.30 9.24 9.73
N ASP A 54 -1.01 9.43 9.90
CA ASP A 54 -2.06 8.74 9.14
C ASP A 54 -3.30 9.63 8.95
N GLN A 55 -3.80 9.72 7.72
CA GLN A 55 -5.01 10.46 7.36
C GLN A 55 -6.26 10.01 8.12
N GLU A 56 -6.34 8.74 8.55
CA GLU A 56 -7.44 8.21 9.36
C GLU A 56 -7.44 8.77 10.80
N GLN A 57 -6.37 9.48 11.19
CA GLN A 57 -6.29 10.24 12.44
C GLN A 57 -6.39 11.75 12.22
N ALA A 58 -6.68 12.23 11.01
CA ALA A 58 -6.74 13.67 10.73
C ALA A 58 -7.80 14.45 11.54
N HIS A 59 -8.82 13.78 12.10
CA HIS A 59 -9.76 14.41 13.03
C HIS A 59 -9.08 14.97 14.30
N LEU A 60 -7.85 14.55 14.59
CA LEU A 60 -7.02 15.05 15.69
C LEU A 60 -6.38 16.41 15.40
N VAL A 61 -6.34 16.87 14.15
CA VAL A 61 -5.80 18.20 13.80
C VAL A 61 -6.53 19.27 14.63
N PRO A 62 -5.86 19.98 15.55
CA PRO A 62 -6.50 20.98 16.39
C PRO A 62 -7.13 22.09 15.56
N LYS A 63 -8.18 22.73 16.08
CA LYS A 63 -8.77 23.91 15.41
C LYS A 63 -7.87 25.13 15.52
N ASN A 64 -7.20 25.28 16.66
CA ASN A 64 -6.27 26.35 16.98
C ASN A 64 -4.99 25.68 17.51
N SER A 65 -4.09 25.30 16.61
CA SER A 65 -2.80 24.73 17.01
C SER A 65 -1.80 25.85 17.29
N PRO A 66 -1.02 25.79 18.38
CA PRO A 66 0.05 26.76 18.63
C PRO A 66 1.26 26.56 17.70
N VAL A 67 1.35 25.39 17.06
CA VAL A 67 2.45 24.96 16.20
C VAL A 67 1.90 24.45 14.86
N PRO A 68 2.68 24.49 13.77
CA PRO A 68 2.28 23.91 12.49
C PRO A 68 1.90 22.44 12.64
N VAL A 69 0.87 22.01 11.91
CA VAL A 69 0.35 20.64 11.91
C VAL A 69 0.51 20.02 10.53
N ILE A 70 1.21 18.90 10.47
CA ILE A 70 1.38 18.13 9.24
C ILE A 70 0.66 16.79 9.34
N VAL A 71 0.11 16.32 8.22
CA VAL A 71 -0.55 15.02 8.14
C VAL A 71 0.04 14.21 6.99
N THR A 72 0.46 12.97 7.25
CA THR A 72 0.81 12.02 6.19
C THR A 72 -0.44 11.35 5.65
N VAL A 73 -0.61 11.40 4.33
CA VAL A 73 -1.71 10.79 3.58
C VAL A 73 -1.17 9.62 2.77
N HIS A 74 -1.64 8.42 3.08
CA HIS A 74 -1.23 7.21 2.40
C HIS A 74 -2.06 6.95 1.14
N ASP A 75 -3.37 7.15 1.25
CA ASP A 75 -4.34 7.05 0.16
C ASP A 75 -5.58 7.89 0.48
N LEU A 76 -6.52 7.95 -0.46
CA LEU A 76 -7.80 8.60 -0.28
C LEU A 76 -8.97 7.65 -0.54
N PHE A 77 -8.80 6.32 -0.43
CA PHE A 77 -9.83 5.37 -0.85
C PHE A 77 -11.14 5.52 -0.07
N HIS A 78 -11.07 5.77 1.24
CA HIS A 78 -12.26 6.06 2.05
C HIS A 78 -12.75 7.52 1.93
N LEU A 79 -11.85 8.44 1.56
CA LEU A 79 -12.11 9.88 1.48
C LEU A 79 -12.56 10.33 0.07
N SER A 80 -12.38 9.50 -0.95
CA SER A 80 -12.83 9.74 -2.31
C SER A 80 -13.09 8.38 -2.97
N PRO A 81 -14.11 7.64 -2.49
CA PRO A 81 -14.45 6.34 -3.04
C PRO A 81 -14.93 6.52 -4.48
N ARG A 82 -14.55 5.59 -5.35
CA ARG A 82 -14.77 5.72 -6.80
C ARG A 82 -14.97 4.36 -7.45
N GLN A 83 -15.58 4.40 -8.63
CA GLN A 83 -15.70 3.26 -9.51
C GLN A 83 -14.82 3.46 -10.75
N ILE A 84 -14.02 2.46 -11.06
CA ILE A 84 -13.14 2.43 -12.23
C ILE A 84 -13.76 1.47 -13.23
N LYS A 85 -14.08 1.97 -14.43
CA LYS A 85 -14.58 1.15 -15.53
C LYS A 85 -13.41 0.53 -16.27
N LEU A 86 -13.41 -0.79 -16.38
CA LEU A 86 -12.46 -1.59 -17.15
C LEU A 86 -13.21 -2.28 -18.29
N ALA A 87 -12.51 -3.01 -19.17
CA ALA A 87 -13.15 -3.73 -20.27
C ALA A 87 -14.01 -4.90 -19.76
N GLU A 88 -13.55 -5.52 -18.68
CA GLU A 88 -14.09 -6.69 -17.99
C GLU A 88 -15.22 -6.34 -16.99
N GLY A 89 -15.38 -5.06 -16.62
CA GLY A 89 -16.40 -4.66 -15.66
C GLY A 89 -16.09 -3.38 -14.91
N VAL A 90 -16.73 -3.20 -13.75
CA VAL A 90 -16.55 -2.03 -12.89
C VAL A 90 -15.93 -2.48 -11.57
N VAL A 91 -14.75 -1.95 -11.25
CA VAL A 91 -14.07 -2.21 -9.99
C VAL A 91 -14.30 -1.05 -9.04
N THR A 92 -14.67 -1.35 -7.80
CA THR A 92 -14.93 -0.35 -6.77
C THR A 92 -13.68 -0.14 -5.91
N VAL A 93 -13.34 1.12 -5.66
CA VAL A 93 -12.25 1.53 -4.77
C VAL A 93 -12.86 2.26 -3.57
N GLY A 94 -12.71 1.68 -2.38
CA GLY A 94 -13.33 2.18 -1.15
C GLY A 94 -14.81 1.81 -1.02
N ASP A 95 -15.46 2.29 0.04
CA ASP A 95 -16.89 2.07 0.30
C ASP A 95 -17.71 3.24 -0.25
N MET A 96 -18.58 2.96 -1.22
CA MET A 96 -19.48 3.95 -1.84
C MET A 96 -20.67 4.33 -0.97
N SER A 97 -21.03 3.48 0.01
CA SER A 97 -22.23 3.64 0.84
C SER A 97 -21.94 3.44 2.32
N PRO A 98 -21.00 4.20 2.92
CA PRO A 98 -20.64 4.02 4.31
C PRO A 98 -21.82 4.32 5.24
N GLY A 99 -21.89 3.57 6.33
CA GLY A 99 -22.88 3.78 7.38
C GLY A 99 -22.79 5.20 7.99
N ILE A 100 -23.86 5.66 8.63
CA ILE A 100 -23.99 7.03 9.16
C ILE A 100 -22.80 7.42 10.05
N ILE A 101 -22.38 6.54 10.95
CA ILE A 101 -21.26 6.78 11.86
C ILE A 101 -19.96 7.01 11.07
N ARG A 102 -19.68 6.19 10.05
CA ARG A 102 -18.49 6.35 9.21
C ARG A 102 -18.57 7.62 8.36
N LYS A 103 -19.75 8.00 7.84
CA LYS A 103 -19.94 9.29 7.17
C LYS A 103 -19.59 10.48 8.08
N MET A 104 -20.01 10.44 9.34
CA MET A 104 -19.66 11.46 10.33
C MET A 104 -18.16 11.48 10.67
N ASP A 105 -17.52 10.32 10.72
CA ASP A 105 -16.07 10.20 10.92
C ASP A 105 -15.32 10.80 9.72
N LEU A 106 -15.67 10.37 8.50
CA LEU A 106 -15.13 10.84 7.23
C LEU A 106 -15.26 12.36 7.05
N SER A 107 -16.35 12.94 7.52
CA SER A 107 -16.54 14.40 7.55
C SER A 107 -15.54 15.09 8.48
N LYS A 108 -15.27 14.52 9.66
CA LYS A 108 -14.27 15.04 10.60
C LYS A 108 -12.85 14.88 10.08
N LEU A 109 -12.54 13.74 9.43
CA LEU A 109 -11.25 13.51 8.77
C LEU A 109 -11.01 14.55 7.67
N ARG A 110 -11.98 14.78 6.78
CA ARG A 110 -11.89 15.83 5.74
C ARG A 110 -11.69 17.21 6.35
N ALA A 111 -12.47 17.55 7.38
CA ALA A 111 -12.30 18.83 8.06
C ALA A 111 -10.90 18.95 8.68
N GLY A 112 -10.36 17.87 9.24
CA GLY A 112 -9.01 17.81 9.79
C GLY A 112 -7.93 18.05 8.74
N LEU A 113 -7.96 17.27 7.65
CA LEU A 113 -7.06 17.44 6.52
C LEU A 113 -7.13 18.85 5.93
N ALA A 114 -8.34 19.42 5.84
CA ALA A 114 -8.57 20.78 5.35
C ALA A 114 -7.97 21.89 6.23
N ARG A 115 -7.65 21.58 7.49
CA ARG A 115 -7.05 22.53 8.44
C ARG A 115 -5.55 22.34 8.62
N ALA A 116 -4.97 21.25 8.12
CA ALA A 116 -3.54 21.01 8.25
C ALA A 116 -2.74 22.06 7.48
N ASP A 117 -1.55 22.40 7.97
CA ASP A 117 -0.65 23.36 7.34
C ASP A 117 0.07 22.76 6.13
N LEU A 118 0.30 21.43 6.15
CA LEU A 118 0.87 20.69 5.02
C LEU A 118 0.44 19.21 5.04
N LEU A 119 0.22 18.65 3.85
CA LEU A 119 -0.05 17.24 3.65
C LEU A 119 1.15 16.53 3.01
N ILE A 120 1.74 15.56 3.72
CA ILE A 120 2.78 14.69 3.17
C ILE A 120 2.09 13.59 2.37
N CYS A 121 2.44 13.46 1.10
CA CYS A 121 1.91 12.44 0.21
C CYS A 121 3.01 11.41 -0.07
N ILE A 122 2.66 10.12 -0.03
CA ILE A 122 3.63 9.04 -0.16
C ILE A 122 3.96 8.65 -1.60
N SER A 123 3.14 9.09 -2.55
CA SER A 123 3.34 8.87 -3.98
C SER A 123 2.82 10.06 -4.79
N GLU A 124 3.25 10.17 -6.04
CA GLU A 124 2.71 11.19 -6.96
C GLU A 124 1.23 10.98 -7.24
N MET A 125 0.76 9.72 -7.25
CA MET A 125 -0.65 9.40 -7.41
C MET A 125 -1.45 9.98 -6.24
N THR A 126 -1.08 9.65 -5.01
CA THR A 126 -1.72 10.18 -3.80
C THR A 126 -1.65 11.71 -3.78
N GLN A 127 -0.52 12.31 -4.18
CA GLN A 127 -0.40 13.77 -4.24
C GLN A 127 -1.36 14.42 -5.23
N ARG A 128 -1.54 13.84 -6.43
CA ARG A 128 -2.50 14.35 -7.43
C ARG A 128 -3.93 14.28 -6.89
N GLU A 129 -4.28 13.20 -6.20
CA GLU A 129 -5.60 13.05 -5.59
C GLU A 129 -5.81 14.03 -4.44
N VAL A 130 -4.81 14.20 -3.55
CA VAL A 130 -4.85 15.19 -2.46
C VAL A 130 -5.03 16.61 -3.00
N LYS A 131 -4.29 17.00 -4.03
CA LYS A 131 -4.43 18.32 -4.66
C LYS A 131 -5.82 18.57 -5.25
N ARG A 132 -6.48 17.51 -5.73
CA ARG A 132 -7.84 17.59 -6.27
C ARG A 132 -8.89 17.70 -5.15
N GLU A 133 -8.77 16.88 -4.11
CA GLU A 133 -9.73 16.85 -2.99
C GLU A 133 -9.57 18.03 -2.02
N PHE A 134 -8.34 18.51 -1.83
CA PHE A 134 -7.98 19.57 -0.88
C PHE A 134 -7.18 20.69 -1.57
N PRO A 135 -7.81 21.44 -2.49
CA PRO A 135 -7.13 22.48 -3.24
C PRO A 135 -6.64 23.60 -2.33
N GLY A 136 -5.40 24.06 -2.55
CA GLY A 136 -4.79 25.18 -1.83
C GLY A 136 -3.98 24.79 -0.59
N ILE A 137 -4.02 23.52 -0.15
CA ILE A 137 -3.17 23.05 0.94
C ILE A 137 -1.79 22.67 0.38
N PRO A 138 -0.69 23.15 0.97
CA PRO A 138 0.65 22.74 0.59
C PRO A 138 0.83 21.22 0.70
N THR A 139 1.52 20.63 -0.27
CA THR A 139 1.83 19.19 -0.26
C THR A 139 3.32 18.95 -0.41
N ALA A 140 3.87 18.00 0.34
CA ALA A 140 5.21 17.47 0.12
C ALA A 140 5.14 16.02 -0.38
N LEU A 141 6.07 15.60 -1.23
CA LEU A 141 6.20 14.20 -1.67
C LEU A 141 7.32 13.55 -0.86
N VAL A 142 6.98 12.62 0.03
CA VAL A 142 7.95 11.84 0.81
C VAL A 142 7.60 10.37 0.60
N ARG A 143 8.40 9.70 -0.23
CA ARG A 143 8.21 8.28 -0.51
C ARG A 143 8.53 7.47 0.74
N HIS A 144 7.74 6.42 0.96
CA HIS A 144 8.06 5.46 2.00
C HIS A 144 9.38 4.76 1.71
N GLN A 145 10.08 4.42 2.79
CA GLN A 145 11.31 3.66 2.73
C GLN A 145 11.00 2.16 2.85
N ILE A 146 11.91 1.36 2.33
CA ILE A 146 11.90 -0.09 2.42
C ILE A 146 13.15 -0.44 3.21
N ASP A 147 13.02 -1.39 4.13
CA ASP A 147 14.17 -1.91 4.88
C ASP A 147 15.04 -2.76 3.94
N VAL A 148 15.98 -2.09 3.28
CA VAL A 148 16.83 -2.72 2.27
C VAL A 148 17.69 -3.84 2.85
N ASP A 149 18.05 -3.78 4.13
CA ASP A 149 18.88 -4.82 4.75
C ASP A 149 18.04 -6.06 5.05
N PHE A 150 16.83 -5.87 5.58
CA PHE A 150 15.89 -6.95 5.82
C PHE A 150 15.49 -7.66 4.53
N TRP A 151 15.24 -6.93 3.43
CA TRP A 151 14.81 -7.54 2.16
C TRP A 151 15.99 -7.96 1.26
N ASN A 152 17.24 -7.76 1.65
CA ASN A 152 18.38 -8.15 0.82
C ASN A 152 18.76 -9.62 1.07
N PRO A 153 18.67 -10.51 0.07
CA PRO A 153 19.01 -11.93 0.22
C PRO A 153 20.50 -12.18 0.49
N GLU A 154 21.39 -11.20 0.28
CA GLU A 154 22.80 -11.32 0.67
C GLU A 154 23.02 -11.20 2.18
N PHE A 155 22.18 -10.41 2.86
CA PHE A 155 22.29 -10.16 4.30
C PHE A 155 21.25 -10.93 5.11
N ASN A 156 20.09 -11.22 4.52
CA ASN A 156 18.96 -11.90 5.14
C ASN A 156 18.41 -13.01 4.24
N LEU A 157 19.25 -13.99 3.88
CA LEU A 157 18.82 -15.16 3.12
C LEU A 157 17.87 -16.02 3.97
N GLN A 158 16.70 -16.33 3.42
CA GLN A 158 15.70 -17.15 4.10
C GLN A 158 15.59 -18.56 3.46
N PRO A 159 15.54 -19.62 4.28
CA PRO A 159 15.41 -21.00 3.78
C PRO A 159 14.05 -21.23 3.09
N ARG A 160 14.03 -22.02 2.01
CA ARG A 160 12.79 -22.39 1.29
C ARG A 160 11.91 -23.29 2.14
N GLU A 161 12.50 -23.99 3.11
CA GLU A 161 11.79 -24.87 4.06
C GLU A 161 10.74 -24.13 4.89
N LEU A 162 10.85 -22.80 5.05
CA LEU A 162 9.81 -21.96 5.66
C LEU A 162 8.50 -21.98 4.87
N LEU A 163 8.53 -22.37 3.60
CA LEU A 163 7.37 -22.42 2.72
C LEU A 163 6.71 -23.80 2.63
N THR A 164 7.30 -24.82 3.28
CA THR A 164 6.82 -26.22 3.19
C THR A 164 5.36 -26.37 3.64
N ASP A 165 4.97 -25.68 4.70
CA ASP A 165 3.61 -25.71 5.24
C ASP A 165 2.57 -25.02 4.32
N TYR A 166 3.04 -24.33 3.27
CA TYR A 166 2.23 -23.63 2.27
C TYR A 166 2.28 -24.31 0.89
N GLY A 167 2.58 -25.61 0.85
CA GLY A 167 2.48 -26.44 -0.36
C GLY A 167 3.63 -26.24 -1.36
N ASP A 168 4.70 -25.56 -0.95
CA ASP A 168 5.85 -25.28 -1.80
C ASP A 168 6.80 -26.48 -1.89
N GLU A 169 6.39 -27.50 -2.66
CA GLU A 169 7.26 -28.61 -3.03
C GLU A 169 8.30 -28.13 -4.07
N ASP A 170 9.56 -28.57 -4.00
CA ASP A 170 10.69 -28.19 -4.89
C ASP A 170 10.45 -28.41 -6.41
N SER A 171 9.32 -29.01 -6.77
CA SER A 171 8.95 -29.33 -8.15
C SER A 171 7.99 -28.33 -8.82
N LYS A 172 7.35 -27.43 -8.06
CA LYS A 172 6.32 -26.52 -8.59
C LYS A 172 6.84 -25.10 -8.78
N ILE A 173 6.21 -24.37 -9.71
CA ILE A 173 6.40 -22.93 -9.91
C ILE A 173 5.63 -22.20 -8.82
N LEU A 174 6.32 -21.43 -7.98
CA LEU A 174 5.75 -20.61 -6.93
C LEU A 174 5.38 -19.21 -7.46
N LEU A 175 4.09 -18.94 -7.48
CA LEU A 175 3.52 -17.62 -7.72
C LEU A 175 3.12 -16.98 -6.40
N LEU A 176 3.35 -15.67 -6.26
CA LEU A 176 3.02 -14.91 -5.07
C LEU A 176 1.98 -13.84 -5.39
N THR A 177 0.96 -13.70 -4.55
CA THR A 177 0.14 -12.49 -4.49
C THR A 177 0.19 -11.93 -3.07
N VAL A 178 0.17 -10.59 -2.95
CA VAL A 178 0.25 -9.92 -1.65
C VAL A 178 -0.83 -8.84 -1.56
N GLY A 179 -1.76 -9.04 -0.64
CA GLY A 179 -2.77 -8.08 -0.28
C GLY A 179 -4.06 -8.70 0.26
N SER A 180 -4.82 -7.89 1.00
CA SER A 180 -6.22 -8.18 1.37
C SER A 180 -7.13 -8.44 0.17
N ASN A 181 -8.25 -9.13 0.41
CA ASN A 181 -9.30 -9.31 -0.60
C ASN A 181 -10.18 -8.05 -0.75
N GLU A 182 -9.61 -6.98 -1.30
CA GLU A 182 -10.33 -5.77 -1.70
C GLU A 182 -10.49 -5.73 -3.23
N PRO A 183 -11.67 -5.33 -3.77
CA PRO A 183 -11.90 -5.37 -5.22
C PRO A 183 -10.84 -4.64 -6.05
N ARG A 184 -10.29 -3.53 -5.54
CA ARG A 184 -9.24 -2.74 -6.20
C ARG A 184 -7.94 -3.53 -6.43
N LYS A 185 -7.66 -4.53 -5.59
CA LYS A 185 -6.46 -5.37 -5.70
C LYS A 185 -6.63 -6.50 -6.71
N ARG A 186 -7.87 -6.79 -7.11
CA ARG A 186 -8.21 -7.71 -8.20
C ARG A 186 -7.60 -9.10 -8.04
N LEU A 187 -7.63 -9.66 -6.82
CA LEU A 187 -7.13 -11.01 -6.58
C LEU A 187 -8.04 -12.06 -7.25
N ASP A 188 -9.36 -11.83 -7.27
CA ASP A 188 -10.32 -12.66 -8.03
C ASP A 188 -9.93 -12.80 -9.52
N PHE A 189 -9.33 -11.76 -10.12
CA PHE A 189 -8.88 -11.82 -11.51
C PHE A 189 -7.67 -12.77 -11.71
N VAL A 190 -6.82 -12.92 -10.68
CA VAL A 190 -5.73 -13.91 -10.71
C VAL A 190 -6.32 -15.30 -10.66
N GLU A 191 -7.29 -15.54 -9.78
CA GLU A 191 -8.00 -16.83 -9.69
C GLU A 191 -8.68 -17.17 -11.02
N GLU A 192 -9.39 -16.22 -11.64
CA GLU A 192 -10.00 -16.40 -12.97
C GLU A 192 -8.97 -16.80 -14.03
N ILE A 193 -7.79 -16.19 -14.05
CA ILE A 193 -6.72 -16.55 -14.99
C ILE A 193 -6.23 -17.98 -14.73
N LEU A 194 -6.02 -18.34 -13.46
CA LEU A 194 -5.52 -19.66 -13.06
C LEU A 194 -6.53 -20.77 -13.43
N ASP A 195 -7.83 -20.52 -13.25
CA ASP A 195 -8.91 -21.44 -13.63
C ASP A 195 -8.99 -21.67 -15.14
N MET A 196 -8.51 -20.71 -15.95
CA MET A 196 -8.45 -20.85 -17.41
C MET A 196 -7.20 -21.60 -17.90
N LEU A 197 -6.22 -21.86 -17.03
CA LEU A 197 -5.04 -22.61 -17.42
C LEU A 197 -5.38 -24.09 -17.67
N PRO A 198 -4.78 -24.73 -18.68
CA PRO A 198 -4.87 -26.18 -18.84
C PRO A 198 -4.41 -26.90 -17.56
N ALA A 199 -5.09 -27.98 -17.18
CA ALA A 199 -4.78 -28.76 -15.97
C ALA A 199 -3.28 -29.11 -15.84
N LYS A 200 -2.65 -29.48 -16.96
CA LYS A 200 -1.22 -29.78 -17.03
C LYS A 200 -0.33 -28.63 -16.57
N ILE A 201 -0.75 -27.39 -16.75
CA ILE A 201 -0.01 -26.19 -16.32
C ILE A 201 -0.40 -25.81 -14.88
N SER A 202 -1.69 -25.84 -14.55
CA SER A 202 -2.15 -25.49 -13.20
C SER A 202 -1.64 -26.45 -12.13
N ASP A 203 -1.49 -27.74 -12.45
CA ASP A 203 -0.98 -28.76 -11.51
C ASP A 203 0.49 -28.51 -11.11
N ASP A 204 1.26 -27.88 -12.00
CA ASP A 204 2.68 -27.53 -11.82
C ASP A 204 2.87 -26.15 -11.14
N ILE A 205 1.78 -25.45 -10.81
CA ILE A 205 1.81 -24.14 -10.14
C ILE A 205 1.41 -24.30 -8.68
N ASN A 206 2.18 -23.66 -7.79
CA ASN A 206 1.78 -23.34 -6.43
C ASN A 206 1.55 -21.83 -6.34
N ILE A 207 0.45 -21.38 -5.74
CA ILE A 207 0.22 -19.97 -5.49
C ILE A 207 -0.01 -19.71 -4.01
N ILE A 208 0.72 -18.74 -3.47
CA ILE A 208 0.55 -18.28 -2.09
C ILE A 208 -0.14 -16.91 -2.11
N HIS A 209 -1.30 -16.84 -1.47
CA HIS A 209 -2.12 -15.64 -1.34
C HIS A 209 -1.92 -14.96 0.02
N VAL A 210 -0.89 -14.12 0.12
CA VAL A 210 -0.52 -13.46 1.38
C VAL A 210 -1.46 -12.30 1.69
N GLY A 211 -2.06 -12.32 2.87
CA GLY A 211 -2.93 -11.28 3.41
C GLY A 211 -4.41 -11.46 3.08
N SER A 212 -4.77 -12.11 1.97
CA SER A 212 -6.16 -12.47 1.64
C SER A 212 -6.54 -13.82 2.24
N GLU A 213 -5.63 -14.79 2.20
CA GLU A 213 -5.88 -16.16 2.67
C GLU A 213 -4.92 -16.57 3.79
N VAL A 214 -3.63 -16.30 3.59
CA VAL A 214 -2.56 -16.74 4.48
C VAL A 214 -1.93 -15.53 5.18
N LYS A 215 -1.59 -15.69 6.46
CA LYS A 215 -0.77 -14.72 7.19
C LYS A 215 0.58 -15.33 7.50
N LEU A 216 1.62 -14.82 6.83
CA LEU A 216 3.01 -15.21 7.03
C LEU A 216 3.67 -14.37 8.14
N SER A 217 4.68 -14.93 8.81
CA SER A 217 5.67 -14.17 9.57
C SER A 217 6.53 -13.32 8.63
N ASP A 218 7.31 -12.39 9.19
CA ASP A 218 8.21 -11.55 8.40
C ASP A 218 9.26 -12.39 7.67
N GLU A 219 9.81 -13.43 8.32
CA GLU A 219 10.76 -14.37 7.73
C GLU A 219 10.14 -15.26 6.63
N GLU A 220 8.93 -15.78 6.87
CA GLU A 220 8.19 -16.54 5.87
C GLU A 220 7.82 -15.69 4.65
N LEU A 221 7.45 -14.41 4.87
CA LEU A 221 7.17 -13.48 3.79
C LEU A 221 8.44 -13.16 2.98
N ALA A 222 9.56 -12.92 3.66
CA ALA A 222 10.86 -12.76 3.02
C ALA A 222 11.25 -14.02 2.23
N ALA A 223 11.02 -15.22 2.76
CA ALA A 223 11.22 -16.48 2.03
C ALA A 223 10.33 -16.54 0.78
N ALA A 224 9.04 -16.21 0.90
CA ALA A 224 8.10 -16.22 -0.22
C ALA A 224 8.55 -15.29 -1.36
N PHE A 225 8.97 -14.06 -1.05
CA PHE A 225 9.52 -13.15 -2.06
C PHE A 225 10.85 -13.64 -2.65
N GLN A 226 11.72 -14.27 -1.84
CA GLN A 226 13.02 -14.77 -2.30
C GLN A 226 12.91 -16.01 -3.21
N HIS A 227 11.90 -16.86 -2.99
CA HIS A 227 11.76 -18.12 -3.72
C HIS A 227 10.74 -18.06 -4.86
N ALA A 228 9.74 -17.17 -4.81
CA ALA A 228 8.75 -17.04 -5.86
C ALA A 228 9.36 -16.69 -7.23
N GLU A 229 8.89 -17.36 -8.28
CA GLU A 229 9.25 -17.08 -9.67
C GLU A 229 8.59 -15.81 -10.19
N ALA A 230 7.39 -15.48 -9.69
CA ALA A 230 6.70 -14.25 -10.04
C ALA A 230 5.80 -13.73 -8.92
N LEU A 231 5.79 -12.40 -8.79
CA LEU A 231 4.77 -11.67 -8.04
C LEU A 231 3.66 -11.24 -9.01
N LEU A 232 2.44 -11.71 -8.76
CA LEU A 232 1.23 -11.27 -9.43
C LEU A 232 0.64 -10.09 -8.64
N PHE A 233 0.64 -8.90 -9.25
CA PHE A 233 0.15 -7.67 -8.62
C PHE A 233 -0.81 -6.92 -9.55
N PRO A 234 -2.06 -7.39 -9.70
CA PRO A 234 -3.03 -6.83 -10.64
C PRO A 234 -3.77 -5.59 -10.11
N SER A 235 -3.29 -4.99 -9.01
CA SER A 235 -3.97 -3.88 -8.36
C SER A 235 -4.08 -2.66 -9.27
N ILE A 236 -5.30 -2.12 -9.39
CA ILE A 236 -5.58 -0.95 -10.23
C ILE A 236 -5.45 0.37 -9.47
N SER A 237 -5.34 0.34 -8.13
CA SER A 237 -5.25 1.53 -7.30
C SER A 237 -4.53 1.21 -6.00
N GLU A 238 -3.38 1.84 -5.79
CA GLU A 238 -2.54 1.71 -4.59
C GLU A 238 -2.09 3.08 -4.07
N GLY A 239 -1.83 3.16 -2.76
CA GLY A 239 -1.21 4.33 -2.16
C GLY A 239 0.27 4.43 -2.55
N PHE A 240 1.05 3.40 -2.18
CA PHE A 240 2.48 3.28 -2.52
C PHE A 240 2.79 2.12 -3.46
N GLY A 241 2.27 0.93 -3.18
CA GLY A 241 2.67 -0.30 -3.86
C GLY A 241 3.92 -0.92 -3.22
N TYR A 242 3.85 -1.21 -1.92
CA TYR A 242 4.93 -1.88 -1.19
C TYR A 242 5.32 -3.24 -1.78
N PRO A 243 4.39 -4.16 -2.11
CA PRO A 243 4.79 -5.51 -2.53
C PRO A 243 5.68 -5.56 -3.78
N PRO A 244 5.40 -4.79 -4.85
CA PRO A 244 6.34 -4.68 -5.97
C PRO A 244 7.71 -4.10 -5.59
N ALA A 245 7.74 -3.16 -4.63
CA ALA A 245 8.97 -2.50 -4.24
C ALA A 245 9.85 -3.38 -3.32
N GLU A 246 9.21 -4.20 -2.49
CA GLU A 246 9.83 -5.28 -1.69
C GLU A 246 10.39 -6.38 -2.61
N ALA A 247 9.58 -6.88 -3.56
CA ALA A 247 10.01 -7.86 -4.56
C ALA A 247 11.26 -7.41 -5.34
N ASN A 248 11.32 -6.12 -5.70
CA ASN A 248 12.47 -5.57 -6.42
C ASN A 248 13.80 -5.64 -5.63
N GLN A 249 13.76 -5.69 -4.28
CA GLN A 249 14.99 -5.84 -3.48
C GLN A 249 15.63 -7.23 -3.65
N HIS A 250 14.82 -8.26 -3.95
CA HIS A 250 15.29 -9.63 -4.15
C HIS A 250 15.80 -9.91 -5.57
N THR A 251 15.53 -9.02 -6.53
CA THR A 251 15.75 -9.25 -7.97
C THR A 251 17.19 -8.96 -8.42
N MET A 252 18.08 -8.55 -7.51
CA MET A 252 19.46 -8.16 -7.86
C MET A 252 20.41 -9.32 -8.20
N LYS A 253 20.03 -10.59 -8.01
CA LYS A 253 20.82 -11.75 -8.43
C LYS A 253 19.95 -12.86 -9.05
N LEU A 254 20.29 -13.19 -10.30
CA LEU A 254 19.78 -14.26 -11.16
C LEU A 254 18.42 -14.01 -11.86
N PHE A 255 18.51 -13.85 -13.18
CA PHE A 255 17.57 -14.28 -14.23
C PHE A 255 16.05 -14.08 -13.98
N GLN A 256 15.47 -13.11 -14.70
CA GLN A 256 14.07 -13.05 -15.14
C GLN A 256 13.01 -13.52 -14.11
N ARG A 257 12.77 -12.73 -13.06
CA ARG A 257 11.53 -12.82 -12.28
C ARG A 257 10.61 -11.68 -12.69
N VAL A 258 9.47 -12.03 -13.29
CA VAL A 258 8.56 -11.05 -13.89
C VAL A 258 7.60 -10.55 -12.82
N VAL A 259 7.80 -9.32 -12.35
CA VAL A 259 6.73 -8.60 -11.65
C VAL A 259 5.69 -8.21 -12.69
N PHE A 260 4.56 -8.93 -12.71
CA PHE A 260 3.46 -8.64 -13.61
C PHE A 260 2.61 -7.52 -13.04
N PHE A 261 2.84 -6.29 -13.53
CA PHE A 261 1.90 -5.18 -13.37
C PHE A 261 0.82 -5.28 -14.45
N LEU A 262 -0.33 -5.85 -14.08
CA LEU A 262 -1.52 -5.89 -14.93
C LEU A 262 -2.33 -4.61 -14.69
N GLN A 263 -1.82 -3.46 -15.16
CA GLN A 263 -2.65 -2.25 -15.28
C GLN A 263 -3.47 -2.35 -16.56
N THR A 264 -4.77 -2.65 -16.43
CA THR A 264 -5.71 -2.55 -17.56
C THR A 264 -5.79 -1.07 -17.98
N ILE A 265 -5.31 -0.74 -19.19
CA ILE A 265 -5.58 0.54 -19.83
C ILE A 265 -6.96 0.49 -20.49
N LEU A 266 -7.63 1.64 -20.46
CA LEU A 266 -8.98 1.96 -20.95
C LEU A 266 -9.18 1.81 -22.48
N GLU A 267 -8.55 0.85 -23.15
CA GLU A 267 -8.84 0.55 -24.57
C GLU A 267 -9.08 -0.96 -24.79
N PRO A 268 -10.17 -1.34 -25.48
CA PRO A 268 -10.47 -2.74 -25.75
C PRO A 268 -9.41 -3.35 -26.69
N GLY A 269 -8.70 -4.36 -26.20
CA GLY A 269 -7.83 -5.22 -27.04
C GLY A 269 -6.32 -5.06 -26.86
N VAL A 270 -5.84 -4.26 -25.90
CA VAL A 270 -4.40 -4.15 -25.60
C VAL A 270 -4.14 -4.49 -24.12
N MET A 271 -3.62 -5.71 -23.87
CA MET A 271 -2.99 -6.02 -22.58
C MET A 271 -1.61 -5.36 -22.60
N GLN A 272 -1.47 -4.22 -21.94
CA GLN A 272 -0.16 -3.57 -21.79
C GLN A 272 0.50 -4.11 -20.53
N LEU A 273 1.51 -4.97 -20.71
CA LEU A 273 2.49 -5.32 -19.68
C LEU A 273 3.34 -4.09 -19.39
N ASN A 274 2.87 -3.21 -18.51
CA ASN A 274 3.62 -2.02 -18.12
C ASN A 274 4.55 -2.36 -16.97
N GLN A 275 5.81 -2.67 -17.29
CA GLN A 275 6.94 -2.51 -16.34
C GLN A 275 7.11 -1.01 -16.04
N SER A 276 6.19 -0.42 -15.26
CA SER A 276 6.18 1.03 -14.98
C SER A 276 6.85 1.37 -13.65
N MET A 277 8.18 1.29 -13.63
CA MET A 277 9.03 2.19 -12.84
C MET A 277 10.06 2.85 -13.77
N ARG A 278 9.59 3.61 -14.77
CA ARG A 278 10.45 4.31 -15.74
C ARG A 278 11.32 5.44 -15.16
N SER A 279 11.22 5.78 -13.87
CA SER A 279 11.91 6.97 -13.33
C SER A 279 12.65 6.78 -12.01
N GLY A 280 13.03 5.55 -11.63
CA GLY A 280 13.70 5.31 -10.34
C GLY A 280 14.92 4.39 -10.35
N PHE A 281 15.06 3.51 -11.34
CA PHE A 281 16.08 2.45 -11.28
C PHE A 281 16.81 2.33 -12.62
N GLY A 282 18.11 2.08 -12.53
CA GLY A 282 19.13 2.35 -13.56
C GLY A 282 18.90 1.74 -14.94
N GLN A 283 19.63 2.29 -15.91
CA GLN A 283 19.54 1.97 -17.34
C GLN A 283 19.95 0.51 -17.61
N GLY A 284 18.98 -0.38 -17.81
CA GLY A 284 19.13 -1.63 -18.55
C GLY A 284 18.48 -1.52 -19.93
N GLU A 285 19.03 -2.18 -20.95
CA GLU A 285 18.42 -2.23 -22.29
C GLU A 285 17.14 -3.09 -22.28
N TRP A 286 16.05 -2.55 -22.83
CA TRP A 286 14.72 -3.17 -22.83
C TRP A 286 14.36 -3.72 -24.23
N ARG A 287 13.75 -4.92 -24.30
CA ARG A 287 13.19 -5.49 -25.54
C ARG A 287 11.67 -5.58 -25.47
N GLU A 288 10.99 -5.10 -26.50
CA GLU A 288 9.55 -5.28 -26.70
C GLU A 288 9.24 -6.73 -27.13
N PHE A 289 8.22 -7.35 -26.52
CA PHE A 289 7.66 -8.63 -26.98
C PHE A 289 6.27 -8.40 -27.60
N PRO A 290 6.12 -8.48 -28.93
CA PRO A 290 4.81 -8.43 -29.56
C PRO A 290 4.02 -9.74 -29.34
N MET A 291 2.77 -9.60 -28.91
CA MET A 291 1.81 -10.69 -28.62
C MET A 291 1.25 -11.40 -29.86
N THR A 292 1.99 -11.48 -30.97
CA THR A 292 1.50 -12.10 -32.22
C THR A 292 1.84 -13.59 -32.39
N ASN A 293 2.50 -14.25 -31.44
CA ASN A 293 3.03 -15.62 -31.64
C ASN A 293 2.55 -16.70 -30.67
N LEU A 294 1.42 -16.53 -29.97
CA LEU A 294 0.85 -17.61 -29.14
C LEU A 294 -0.14 -18.53 -29.86
N SER A 295 -0.26 -18.43 -31.19
CA SER A 295 -1.15 -19.30 -31.98
C SER A 295 -0.47 -20.51 -32.61
N ASN A 296 0.79 -20.81 -32.30
CA ASN A 296 1.47 -22.04 -32.75
C ASN A 296 2.60 -22.41 -31.78
N MET A 297 2.28 -23.12 -30.70
CA MET A 297 3.15 -24.09 -30.02
C MET A 297 2.30 -24.99 -29.13
#